data_AF-A0A7V8USQ1-F1
#
_entry.id   AF-A0A7V8USQ1-F1
#
_cell.length_a   1.000
_cell.length_b   1.000
_cell.length_c   1.000
_cell.angle_alpha   90.00
_cell.angle_beta   90.00
_cell.angle_gamma   90.00
#
_symmetry.space_group_name_H-M   'P 1'
#
loop_
_entity.id
_entity.type
_entity.pdbx_description
1 polymer ?
#
loop_
_entity_poly.entity_id
_entity_poly.type
_entity_poly.pdbx_seq_one_letter_code
_entity_poly.pdbx_strand_id
1 'polypeptide(L)'
;MALPNILPSNNATSDTQHLAVFGESGSGKTVLLSSFYGHMTEPSTIASSAYRITAKDASQHGSLRQVYLGMRDLNRTPPANRFKKNSFEFEVSVNQPIDPKAKKAPTPKQVSLVWHDYPGEWLEETPGTPEEKRRQKDTIATLMGSDVALLLIDASRLTTDPDTQARYLKSVLGNYRESIQRMRTDLVPDGKLLVDFPRIWVITLSKADLLPDLTASQFADLVTLHAADEVNQLRSDIGQLVMGGAVALGEDFFRLSSAQFSPDRIDTDTTIGLDTIVPLTLLLPINHFARWEERKILPARKAHQTLVKFTELTGKHKLGPKALAGKALANPLLKKFPGMKHINSIAKLAAFLSAAALLGSDQLKRLEENAKAKHEYLQAALLNFEATLAQAEEQGVLVRRRA
;
A
#
# COMPACT_ATOMS: atom_id res chain seq x y z
N MET A 1 34.00 27.11 -2.07
CA MET A 1 33.79 25.72 -2.52
C MET A 1 32.31 25.40 -2.36
N ALA A 2 31.58 25.26 -3.46
CA ALA A 2 30.16 24.93 -3.44
C ALA A 2 29.99 23.43 -3.16
N LEU A 3 29.22 23.08 -2.14
CA LEU A 3 28.82 21.71 -1.85
C LEU A 3 27.91 21.21 -2.98
N PRO A 4 28.12 20.01 -3.53
CA PRO A 4 27.21 19.45 -4.53
C PRO A 4 25.83 19.21 -3.88
N ASN A 5 24.77 19.53 -4.63
CA ASN A 5 23.39 19.15 -4.32
C ASN A 5 23.29 17.62 -4.24
N ILE A 6 23.34 17.05 -3.02
CA ILE A 6 23.06 15.64 -2.75
C ILE A 6 21.62 15.51 -2.24
N LEU A 7 20.67 15.96 -3.06
CA LEU A 7 19.35 15.38 -3.04
C LEU A 7 19.31 14.51 -4.30
N PRO A 8 19.04 13.20 -4.21
CA PRO A 8 18.69 12.47 -5.42
C PRO A 8 17.57 13.26 -6.09
N SER A 9 17.75 13.58 -7.37
CA SER A 9 16.63 14.02 -8.20
C SER A 9 15.57 12.94 -8.03
N ASN A 10 14.56 13.22 -7.20
CA ASN A 10 13.39 12.37 -7.08
C ASN A 10 12.71 12.41 -8.44
N ASN A 11 13.18 11.55 -9.34
CA ASN A 11 12.52 11.10 -10.55
C ASN A 11 11.36 10.16 -10.15
N ALA A 12 10.67 10.47 -9.05
CA ALA A 12 9.30 10.01 -8.86
C ALA A 12 8.50 10.74 -9.93
N THR A 13 8.44 10.14 -11.11
CA THR A 13 7.50 10.54 -12.14
C THR A 13 6.12 10.52 -11.49
N SER A 14 5.29 11.51 -11.80
CA SER A 14 3.99 11.74 -11.15
C SER A 14 2.96 10.60 -11.34
N ASP A 15 3.38 9.52 -11.98
CA ASP A 15 2.65 8.32 -12.38
C ASP A 15 2.85 7.11 -11.46
N THR A 16 3.84 7.16 -10.57
CA THR A 16 4.29 5.98 -9.83
C THR A 16 3.66 5.92 -8.44
N GLN A 17 3.00 4.81 -8.13
CA GLN A 17 2.49 4.49 -6.80
C GLN A 17 3.60 3.88 -5.96
N HIS A 18 3.79 4.37 -4.74
CA HIS A 18 4.85 3.89 -3.86
C HIS A 18 4.26 3.30 -2.58
N LEU A 19 4.66 2.06 -2.27
CA LEU A 19 4.29 1.30 -1.08
C LEU A 19 5.54 1.05 -0.24
N ALA A 20 5.55 1.51 1.01
CA ALA A 20 6.58 1.16 1.97
C ALA A 20 6.10 0.04 2.90
N VAL A 21 6.99 -0.90 3.23
CA VAL A 21 6.71 -1.96 4.21
C VAL A 21 7.72 -1.88 5.34
N PHE A 22 7.20 -1.58 6.53
CA PHE A 22 7.95 -1.45 7.78
C PHE A 22 7.68 -2.67 8.67
N GLY A 23 8.70 -3.14 9.37
CA GLY A 23 8.61 -4.34 10.21
C GLY A 23 9.92 -4.56 10.93
N GLU A 24 9.87 -5.00 12.19
CA GLU A 24 11.05 -5.52 12.91
C GLU A 24 11.66 -6.72 12.18
N SER A 25 12.88 -7.10 12.56
CA SER A 25 13.48 -8.32 12.06
C SER A 25 12.58 -9.53 12.38
N GLY A 26 12.45 -10.47 11.45
CA GLY A 26 11.58 -11.64 11.63
C GLY A 26 10.07 -11.40 11.43
N SER A 27 9.62 -10.17 11.16
CA SER A 27 8.20 -9.85 10.92
C SER A 27 7.62 -10.41 9.60
N GLY A 28 8.41 -11.13 8.80
CA GLY A 28 7.95 -11.78 7.57
C GLY A 28 8.02 -10.94 6.28
N LYS A 29 8.69 -9.78 6.26
CA LYS A 29 8.77 -8.91 5.05
C LYS A 29 9.26 -9.62 3.77
N THR A 30 10.33 -10.41 3.87
CA THR A 30 10.90 -11.16 2.74
C THR A 30 9.92 -12.21 2.22
N VAL A 31 9.26 -12.93 3.13
CA VAL A 31 8.23 -13.91 2.80
C VAL A 31 7.07 -13.19 2.10
N LEU A 32 6.61 -12.07 2.66
CA LEU A 32 5.54 -11.26 2.11
C LEU A 32 5.80 -10.82 0.67
N LEU A 33 6.95 -10.19 0.39
CA LEU A 33 7.25 -9.69 -0.95
C LEU A 33 7.34 -10.82 -1.99
N SER A 34 8.02 -11.91 -1.63
CA SER A 34 8.20 -13.05 -2.55
C SER A 34 6.90 -13.82 -2.77
N SER A 35 6.11 -14.07 -1.72
CA SER A 35 4.78 -14.66 -1.83
C SER A 35 3.80 -13.77 -2.60
N PHE A 36 3.78 -12.47 -2.34
CA PHE A 36 2.97 -11.50 -3.09
C PHE A 36 3.25 -11.62 -4.59
N TYR A 37 4.52 -11.51 -4.97
CA TYR A 37 4.89 -11.57 -6.38
C TYR A 37 4.65 -12.96 -6.98
N GLY A 38 5.01 -14.02 -6.27
CA GLY A 38 4.83 -15.41 -6.69
C GLY A 38 3.37 -15.74 -6.94
N HIS A 39 2.52 -15.51 -5.94
CA HIS A 39 1.07 -15.74 -6.02
C HIS A 39 0.43 -14.95 -7.17
N MET A 40 0.79 -13.69 -7.35
CA MET A 40 0.27 -12.83 -8.42
C MET A 40 0.75 -13.24 -9.83
N THR A 41 1.77 -14.08 -9.91
CA THR A 41 2.33 -14.59 -11.17
C THR A 41 2.02 -16.07 -11.41
N GLU A 42 1.16 -16.68 -10.60
CA GLU A 42 0.62 -18.01 -10.87
C GLU A 42 -0.41 -17.98 -12.01
N PRO A 43 -0.42 -18.99 -12.92
CA PRO A 43 -1.37 -19.02 -14.04
C PRO A 43 -2.84 -18.95 -13.61
N SER A 44 -3.18 -19.60 -12.49
CA SER A 44 -4.54 -19.59 -11.92
C SER A 44 -4.95 -18.18 -11.48
N THR A 45 -4.08 -17.48 -10.75
CA THR A 45 -4.30 -16.10 -10.30
C THR A 45 -4.38 -15.12 -11.47
N ILE A 46 -3.51 -15.27 -12.47
CA ILE A 46 -3.53 -14.43 -13.67
C ILE A 46 -4.85 -14.60 -14.44
N ALA A 47 -5.37 -15.82 -14.52
CA ALA A 47 -6.60 -16.11 -15.26
C ALA A 47 -7.86 -15.57 -14.57
N SER A 48 -7.88 -15.50 -13.23
CA SER A 48 -9.04 -15.05 -12.46
C SER A 48 -9.01 -13.56 -12.09
N SER A 49 -7.84 -12.92 -12.10
CA SER A 49 -7.67 -11.52 -11.67
C SER A 49 -8.13 -10.50 -12.72
N ALA A 50 -8.63 -9.34 -12.27
CA ALA A 50 -8.93 -8.19 -13.12
C ALA A 50 -7.68 -7.41 -13.54
N TYR A 51 -6.51 -7.75 -13.01
CA TYR A 51 -5.24 -7.09 -13.28
C TYR A 51 -4.08 -8.07 -13.30
N ARG A 52 -2.94 -7.64 -13.84
CA ARG A 52 -1.68 -8.38 -13.85
C ARG A 52 -0.58 -7.54 -13.22
N ILE A 53 0.30 -8.22 -12.48
CA ILE A 53 1.54 -7.66 -11.97
C ILE A 53 2.71 -8.24 -12.76
N THR A 54 3.57 -7.36 -13.26
CA THR A 54 4.85 -7.73 -13.88
C THR A 54 5.99 -7.03 -13.14
N ALA A 55 7.12 -7.70 -13.00
CA ALA A 55 8.33 -7.04 -12.50
C ALA A 55 8.95 -6.25 -13.65
N LYS A 56 9.46 -5.06 -13.35
CA LYS A 56 10.03 -4.16 -14.37
C LYS A 56 11.32 -4.69 -14.99
N ASP A 57 12.10 -5.47 -14.23
CA ASP A 57 13.33 -6.10 -14.70
C ASP A 57 13.34 -7.62 -14.49
N ALA A 58 14.00 -8.35 -15.41
CA ALA A 58 14.04 -9.80 -15.42
C ALA A 58 14.83 -10.40 -14.24
N SER A 59 15.82 -9.67 -13.71
CA SER A 59 16.62 -10.12 -12.57
C SER A 59 15.78 -10.14 -11.29
N GLN A 60 14.95 -9.13 -11.10
CA GLN A 60 13.98 -9.02 -10.02
C GLN A 60 12.96 -10.16 -10.12
N HIS A 61 12.37 -10.36 -11.31
CA HIS A 61 11.47 -11.49 -11.56
C HIS A 61 12.11 -12.82 -11.13
N GLY A 62 13.30 -13.12 -11.65
CA GLY A 62 14.00 -14.37 -11.36
C GLY A 62 14.26 -14.56 -9.87
N SER A 63 14.75 -13.52 -9.18
CA SER A 63 15.05 -13.59 -7.75
C SER A 63 13.80 -13.79 -6.88
N LEU A 64 12.73 -13.01 -7.09
CA LEU A 64 11.49 -13.14 -6.33
C LEU A 64 10.79 -14.47 -6.59
N ARG A 65 10.74 -14.90 -7.86
CA ARG A 65 10.11 -16.16 -8.24
C ARG A 65 10.90 -17.35 -7.71
N GLN A 66 12.23 -17.31 -7.73
CA GLN A 66 13.05 -18.37 -7.16
C GLN A 66 12.81 -18.55 -5.66
N VAL A 67 12.71 -17.45 -4.90
CA VAL A 67 12.41 -17.52 -3.46
C VAL A 67 11.02 -18.11 -3.23
N TYR A 68 10.01 -17.66 -3.97
CA TYR A 68 8.65 -18.20 -3.88
C TYR A 68 8.58 -19.70 -4.21
N LEU A 69 9.17 -20.12 -5.33
CA LEU A 69 9.22 -21.53 -5.72
C LEU A 69 10.02 -22.38 -4.73
N GLY A 70 11.08 -21.81 -4.14
CA GLY A 70 11.82 -22.46 -3.05
C GLY A 70 10.93 -22.72 -1.83
N MET A 71 10.08 -21.77 -1.44
CA MET A 71 9.10 -21.96 -0.37
C MET A 71 8.05 -23.00 -0.75
N ARG A 72 7.40 -22.83 -1.91
CA ARG A 72 6.28 -23.66 -2.36
C ARG A 72 6.67 -25.11 -2.67
N ASP A 73 7.73 -25.29 -3.47
CA ASP A 73 8.07 -26.59 -4.07
C ASP A 73 9.16 -27.33 -3.29
N LEU A 74 10.01 -26.61 -2.55
CA LEU A 74 11.17 -27.19 -1.85
C LEU A 74 11.09 -27.03 -0.32
N ASN A 75 10.00 -26.45 0.20
CA ASN A 75 9.83 -26.17 1.63
C ASN A 75 11.03 -25.40 2.24
N ARG A 76 11.62 -24.49 1.46
CA ARG A 76 12.82 -23.75 1.86
C ARG A 76 12.46 -22.35 2.32
N THR A 77 12.78 -22.02 3.56
CA THR A 77 12.65 -20.65 4.08
C THR A 77 13.52 -19.68 3.28
N PRO A 78 13.06 -18.44 3.03
CA PRO A 78 13.89 -17.42 2.39
C PRO A 78 15.20 -17.20 3.17
N PRO A 79 16.31 -16.91 2.47
CA PRO A 79 17.59 -16.67 3.12
C PRO A 79 17.51 -15.48 4.09
N ALA A 80 18.17 -15.59 5.24
CA ALA A 80 18.27 -14.51 6.23
C ALA A 80 18.99 -13.27 5.68
N ASN A 81 19.88 -13.46 4.69
CA ASN A 81 20.53 -12.37 3.99
C ASN A 81 19.48 -11.62 3.14
N ARG A 82 19.16 -10.41 3.61
CA ARG A 82 18.24 -9.48 2.97
C ARG A 82 18.59 -9.25 1.50
N PHE A 83 17.58 -8.96 0.70
CA PHE A 83 17.80 -8.58 -0.70
C PHE A 83 18.81 -7.41 -0.76
N LYS A 84 19.75 -7.46 -1.70
CA LYS A 84 20.71 -6.35 -1.91
C LYS A 84 20.00 -5.05 -2.29
N LYS A 85 18.79 -5.15 -2.86
CA LYS A 85 17.90 -4.04 -3.20
C LYS A 85 16.84 -3.88 -2.11
N ASN A 86 16.56 -2.65 -1.71
CA ASN A 86 15.49 -2.29 -0.78
C ASN A 86 14.24 -1.79 -1.51
N SER A 87 14.20 -1.91 -2.85
CA SER A 87 13.11 -1.40 -3.68
C SER A 87 12.91 -2.29 -4.90
N PHE A 88 11.65 -2.54 -5.21
CA PHE A 88 11.20 -3.48 -6.23
C PHE A 88 10.15 -2.81 -7.09
N GLU A 89 10.39 -2.75 -8.39
CA GLU A 89 9.52 -2.02 -9.32
C GLU A 89 8.62 -2.99 -10.07
N PHE A 90 7.33 -2.70 -10.07
CA PHE A 90 6.30 -3.49 -10.73
C PHE A 90 5.46 -2.61 -11.66
N GLU A 91 4.85 -3.24 -12.64
CA GLU A 91 3.76 -2.65 -13.42
C GLU A 91 2.46 -3.38 -13.08
N VAL A 92 1.43 -2.61 -12.75
CA VAL A 92 0.06 -3.11 -12.56
C VAL A 92 -0.73 -2.73 -13.79
N SER A 93 -1.14 -3.72 -14.58
CA SER A 93 -1.89 -3.51 -15.82
C SER A 93 -3.30 -4.09 -15.71
N VAL A 94 -4.29 -3.40 -16.25
CA VAL A 94 -5.67 -3.92 -16.31
C VAL A 94 -5.72 -5.09 -17.28
N ASN A 95 -6.27 -6.23 -16.85
CA ASN A 95 -6.49 -7.38 -17.74
C ASN A 95 -7.59 -7.03 -18.74
N GLN A 96 -7.24 -7.02 -20.02
CA GLN A 96 -8.15 -6.76 -21.12
C GLN A 96 -8.06 -7.92 -22.14
N PRO A 97 -9.19 -8.45 -22.63
CA PRO A 97 -9.19 -9.40 -23.74
C PRO A 97 -8.48 -8.78 -24.94
N ILE A 98 -7.59 -9.55 -25.57
CA ILE A 98 -7.01 -9.18 -26.86
C ILE A 98 -8.11 -9.37 -27.91
N ASP A 99 -8.56 -8.28 -28.53
CA ASP A 99 -9.49 -8.36 -29.66
C ASP A 99 -8.72 -8.86 -30.90
N PRO A 100 -9.00 -10.08 -31.40
CA PRO A 100 -8.30 -10.63 -32.56
C PRO A 100 -8.56 -9.85 -33.86
N LYS A 101 -9.57 -8.97 -33.89
CA LYS A 101 -9.87 -8.09 -35.03
C LYS A 101 -9.25 -6.71 -34.91
N ALA A 102 -8.66 -6.37 -33.77
CA ALA A 102 -8.02 -5.07 -33.58
C ALA A 102 -6.70 -5.00 -34.38
N LYS A 103 -6.57 -3.97 -35.23
CA LYS A 103 -5.37 -3.73 -36.05
C LYS A 103 -4.10 -3.43 -35.22
N LYS A 104 -4.27 -3.10 -33.94
CA LYS A 104 -3.20 -2.89 -32.96
C LYS A 104 -3.70 -3.36 -31.60
N ALA A 105 -2.84 -4.00 -30.81
CA ALA A 105 -3.13 -4.30 -29.42
C ALA A 105 -3.41 -2.97 -28.67
N PRO A 106 -4.46 -2.90 -27.82
CA PRO A 106 -4.71 -1.72 -27.01
C PRO A 106 -3.50 -1.48 -26.09
N THR A 107 -3.08 -0.22 -25.94
CA THR A 107 -2.06 0.13 -24.94
C THR A 107 -2.64 -0.21 -23.57
N PRO A 108 -2.00 -1.09 -22.78
CA PRO A 108 -2.50 -1.45 -21.47
C PRO A 108 -2.55 -0.21 -20.59
N LYS A 109 -3.71 -0.01 -19.95
CA LYS A 109 -3.84 0.98 -18.88
C LYS A 109 -3.07 0.44 -17.69
N GLN A 110 -1.97 1.10 -17.34
CA GLN A 110 -1.03 0.61 -16.34
C GLN A 110 -0.62 1.70 -15.35
N VAL A 111 -0.23 1.27 -14.16
CA VAL A 111 0.41 2.11 -13.13
C VAL A 111 1.68 1.43 -12.68
N SER A 112 2.75 2.20 -12.52
CA SER A 112 3.96 1.70 -11.88
C SER A 112 3.74 1.63 -10.38
N LEU A 113 4.09 0.49 -9.78
CA LEU A 113 4.08 0.28 -8.33
C LEU A 113 5.51 0.01 -7.88
N VAL A 114 6.03 0.82 -6.97
CA VAL A 114 7.32 0.57 -6.32
C VAL A 114 7.08 0.12 -4.90
N TRP A 115 7.54 -1.10 -4.60
CA TRP A 115 7.55 -1.67 -3.27
C TRP A 115 8.89 -1.41 -2.62
N HIS A 116 8.89 -0.69 -1.50
CA HIS A 116 10.07 -0.42 -0.71
C HIS A 116 10.07 -1.31 0.54
N ASP A 117 11.08 -2.17 0.64
CA ASP A 117 11.30 -3.03 1.80
C ASP A 117 12.21 -2.30 2.78
N TYR A 118 11.66 -1.86 3.93
CA TYR A 118 12.46 -1.18 4.93
C TYR A 118 13.29 -2.20 5.74
N PRO A 119 14.61 -2.01 5.84
CA PRO A 119 15.44 -2.86 6.66
C PRO A 119 15.07 -2.75 8.16
N GLY A 120 14.43 -3.78 8.71
CA GLY A 120 13.99 -3.81 10.12
C GLY A 120 15.11 -3.67 11.15
N GLU A 121 16.37 -4.05 10.82
CA GLU A 121 17.49 -3.86 11.76
C GLU A 121 17.78 -2.38 12.01
N TRP A 122 17.37 -1.47 11.12
CA TRP A 122 17.52 -0.03 11.35
C TRP A 122 16.53 0.52 12.37
N LEU A 123 15.51 -0.26 12.75
CA LEU A 123 14.68 0.03 13.91
C LEU A 123 15.41 -0.33 15.21
N GLU A 124 16.13 -1.46 15.19
CA GLU A 124 16.69 -2.11 16.36
C GLU A 124 18.14 -1.66 16.66
N GLU A 125 18.92 -1.32 15.63
CA GLU A 125 20.37 -1.12 15.73
C GLU A 125 20.82 0.25 15.20
N THR A 126 21.91 0.75 15.77
CA THR A 126 22.59 1.95 15.26
C THR A 126 23.61 1.53 14.21
N PRO A 127 23.66 2.16 13.02
CA PRO A 127 24.64 1.78 11.99
C PRO A 127 26.08 1.87 12.51
N GLY A 128 26.83 0.77 12.37
CA GLY A 128 28.20 0.67 12.85
C GLY A 128 29.21 1.37 11.94
N THR A 129 28.92 1.47 10.63
CA THR A 129 29.85 2.00 9.62
C THR A 129 29.32 3.27 8.91
N PRO A 130 30.21 4.15 8.39
CA PRO A 130 29.80 5.30 7.57
C PRO A 130 29.02 4.92 6.30
N GLU A 131 29.33 3.76 5.73
CA GLU A 131 28.66 3.23 4.53
C GLU A 131 27.25 2.75 4.84
N GLU A 132 27.04 2.08 5.98
CA GLU A 132 25.69 1.75 6.45
C GLU A 132 24.88 3.00 6.76
N LYS A 133 25.49 4.02 7.39
CA LYS A 133 24.81 5.32 7.61
C LYS A 133 24.36 5.96 6.29
N ARG A 134 25.21 5.94 5.27
CA ARG A 134 24.87 6.47 3.94
C ARG A 134 23.77 5.65 3.28
N ARG A 135 23.88 4.32 3.29
CA ARG A 135 22.88 3.41 2.69
C ARG A 135 21.53 3.51 3.39
N GLN A 136 21.56 3.69 4.71
CA GLN A 136 20.40 4.02 5.54
C GLN A 136 19.77 5.34 5.07
N LYS A 137 20.54 6.42 5.00
CA LYS A 137 20.07 7.72 4.52
C LYS A 137 19.44 7.67 3.13
N ASP A 138 20.08 7.01 2.16
CA ASP A 138 19.59 6.90 0.78
C ASP A 138 18.30 6.08 0.70
N THR A 139 18.22 4.97 1.45
CA THR A 139 17.02 4.12 1.50
C THR A 139 15.88 4.84 2.19
N ILE A 140 16.15 5.57 3.27
CA ILE A 140 15.18 6.42 3.93
C ILE A 140 14.65 7.44 2.95
N ALA A 141 15.49 8.27 2.31
CA ALA A 141 15.04 9.27 1.35
C ALA A 141 14.11 8.68 0.27
N THR A 142 14.38 7.44 -0.15
CA THR A 142 13.56 6.68 -1.09
C THR A 142 12.20 6.26 -0.50
N LEU A 143 12.18 5.68 0.70
CA LEU A 143 10.95 5.28 1.40
C LEU A 143 10.01 6.45 1.70
N MET A 144 10.59 7.61 1.91
CA MET A 144 9.88 8.85 2.17
C MET A 144 9.23 9.39 0.88
N GLY A 145 9.48 8.82 -0.29
CA GLY A 145 8.65 9.06 -1.48
C GLY A 145 7.28 8.38 -1.44
N SER A 146 7.01 7.52 -0.45
CA SER A 146 5.84 6.65 -0.45
C SER A 146 4.50 7.37 -0.26
N ASP A 147 3.40 6.79 -0.76
CA ASP A 147 2.06 7.30 -0.47
C ASP A 147 1.40 6.50 0.67
N VAL A 148 1.62 5.18 0.66
CA VAL A 148 1.07 4.22 1.63
C VAL A 148 2.22 3.46 2.31
N ALA A 149 2.07 3.20 3.61
CA ALA A 149 2.98 2.39 4.41
C ALA A 149 2.21 1.27 5.12
N LEU A 150 2.72 0.04 5.06
CA LEU A 150 2.29 -1.06 5.92
C LEU A 150 3.22 -1.13 7.13
N LEU A 151 2.64 -1.02 8.33
CA LEU A 151 3.36 -1.15 9.58
C LEU A 151 3.13 -2.54 10.16
N LEU A 152 4.07 -3.46 9.92
CA LEU A 152 3.93 -4.85 10.35
C LEU A 152 4.11 -4.98 11.87
N ILE A 153 3.12 -5.62 12.50
CA ILE A 153 3.15 -6.14 13.86
C ILE A 153 3.15 -7.67 13.75
N ASP A 154 4.04 -8.33 14.48
CA ASP A 154 4.27 -9.77 14.37
C ASP A 154 3.29 -10.56 15.24
N ALA A 155 2.35 -11.29 14.63
CA ALA A 155 1.39 -12.10 15.37
C ALA A 155 2.06 -13.16 16.26
N SER A 156 3.24 -13.70 15.88
CA SER A 156 3.92 -14.70 16.71
C SER A 156 4.44 -14.14 18.03
N ARG A 157 4.47 -12.80 18.17
CA ARG A 157 4.88 -12.10 19.40
C ARG A 157 3.69 -11.59 20.22
N LEU A 158 2.46 -11.67 19.68
CA LEU A 158 1.24 -11.35 20.43
C LEU A 158 0.80 -12.58 21.24
N THR A 159 1.27 -12.64 22.47
CA THR A 159 0.88 -13.67 23.44
C THR A 159 -0.57 -13.49 23.91
N THR A 160 -1.14 -14.54 24.51
CA THR A 160 -2.45 -14.47 25.19
C THR A 160 -2.37 -13.79 26.57
N ASP A 161 -1.17 -13.64 27.14
CA ASP A 161 -0.94 -12.88 28.37
C ASP A 161 -1.14 -11.37 28.12
N PRO A 162 -2.12 -10.70 28.77
CA PRO A 162 -2.44 -9.29 28.49
C PRO A 162 -1.28 -8.32 28.76
N ASP A 163 -0.50 -8.56 29.82
CA ASP A 163 0.60 -7.68 30.19
C ASP A 163 1.76 -7.76 29.18
N THR A 164 2.09 -8.98 28.73
CA THR A 164 3.10 -9.19 27.69
C THR A 164 2.63 -8.66 26.34
N GLN A 165 1.35 -8.84 26.00
CA GLN A 165 0.75 -8.30 24.79
C GLN A 165 0.83 -6.76 24.78
N ALA A 166 0.46 -6.12 25.88
CA ALA A 166 0.53 -4.66 26.01
C ALA A 166 1.97 -4.15 25.91
N ARG A 167 2.93 -4.80 26.60
CA ARG A 167 4.36 -4.44 26.51
C ARG A 167 4.89 -4.56 25.09
N TYR A 168 4.54 -5.62 24.37
CA TYR A 168 4.98 -5.81 22.99
C TYR A 168 4.44 -4.70 22.07
N LEU A 169 3.13 -4.41 22.12
CA LEU A 169 2.52 -3.38 21.29
C LEU A 169 3.11 -1.99 21.54
N LYS A 170 3.32 -1.63 22.82
CA LYS A 170 3.98 -0.37 23.17
C LYS A 170 5.42 -0.33 22.69
N SER A 171 6.16 -1.42 22.89
CA SER A 171 7.57 -1.49 22.48
C SER A 171 7.73 -1.35 20.98
N VAL A 172 6.97 -2.10 20.17
CA VAL A 172 7.12 -2.05 18.71
C VAL A 172 6.76 -0.67 18.15
N LEU A 173 5.67 -0.04 18.64
CA LEU A 173 5.27 1.30 18.23
C LEU A 173 6.25 2.38 18.73
N GLY A 174 6.79 2.20 19.94
CA GLY A 174 7.87 3.02 20.49
C GLY A 174 9.13 2.96 19.63
N ASN A 175 9.56 1.77 19.21
CA ASN A 175 10.73 1.58 18.34
C ASN A 175 10.57 2.29 17.00
N TYR A 176 9.37 2.23 16.39
CA TYR A 176 9.08 3.00 15.17
C TYR A 176 9.18 4.50 15.39
N ARG A 177 8.61 5.00 16.49
CA ARG A 177 8.68 6.41 16.85
C ARG A 177 10.11 6.89 17.05
N GLU A 178 10.90 6.16 17.85
CA GLU A 178 12.31 6.46 18.07
C GLU A 178 13.10 6.47 16.77
N SER A 179 12.79 5.54 15.87
CA SER A 179 13.44 5.49 14.57
C SER A 179 13.11 6.71 13.72
N ILE A 180 11.84 7.11 13.64
CA ILE A 180 11.42 8.33 12.94
C ILE A 180 12.10 9.58 13.54
N GLN A 181 12.18 9.67 14.87
CA GLN A 181 12.84 10.80 15.55
C GLN A 181 14.36 10.83 15.30
N ARG A 182 15.04 9.68 15.36
CA ARG A 182 16.48 9.58 15.03
C ARG A 182 16.74 10.04 13.60
N MET A 183 15.85 9.71 12.68
CA MET A 183 15.98 10.05 11.26
C MET A 183 15.55 11.48 10.94
N ARG A 184 14.87 12.19 11.85
CA ARG A 184 14.26 13.52 11.59
C ARG A 184 15.24 14.51 10.99
N THR A 185 16.44 14.63 11.54
CA THR A 185 17.45 15.59 11.05
C THR A 185 17.94 15.26 9.64
N ASP A 186 17.98 13.99 9.27
CA ASP A 186 18.31 13.57 7.91
C ASP A 186 17.15 13.72 6.93
N LEU A 187 15.92 13.59 7.43
CA LEU A 187 14.69 13.73 6.66
C LEU A 187 14.38 15.18 6.29
N VAL A 188 14.60 16.10 7.21
CA VAL A 188 14.33 17.53 7.02
C VAL A 188 15.57 18.37 7.38
N PRO A 189 16.67 18.28 6.59
CA PRO A 189 17.97 18.86 6.97
C PRO A 189 17.99 20.39 7.15
N ASP A 190 16.93 21.10 6.73
CA ASP A 190 16.75 22.54 6.92
C ASP A 190 15.43 22.89 7.62
N GLY A 191 14.75 21.91 8.24
CA GLY A 191 13.37 22.07 8.73
C GLY A 191 12.31 22.21 7.63
N LYS A 192 12.69 22.02 6.35
CA LYS A 192 11.76 22.03 5.22
C LYS A 192 10.86 20.79 5.26
N LEU A 193 9.59 21.00 5.56
CA LEU A 193 8.59 19.94 5.60
C LEU A 193 8.46 19.22 4.26
N LEU A 194 8.19 17.92 4.35
CA LEU A 194 8.16 17.00 3.21
C LEU A 194 6.81 17.06 2.49
N VAL A 195 6.86 17.28 1.17
CA VAL A 195 5.68 17.17 0.30
C VAL A 195 5.43 15.72 -0.09
N ASP A 196 6.49 14.98 -0.38
CA ASP A 196 6.45 13.55 -0.68
C ASP A 196 6.87 12.82 0.61
N PHE A 197 5.90 12.13 1.23
CA PHE A 197 6.02 11.35 2.47
C PHE A 197 4.81 10.42 2.60
N PRO A 198 4.96 9.17 3.07
CA PRO A 198 3.82 8.29 3.33
C PRO A 198 2.95 8.91 4.42
N ARG A 199 1.75 9.32 4.03
CA ARG A 199 0.77 9.93 4.95
C ARG A 199 -0.30 8.94 5.36
N ILE A 200 -0.33 7.76 4.75
CA ILE A 200 -1.32 6.72 5.02
C ILE A 200 -0.56 5.51 5.54
N TRP A 201 -0.78 5.18 6.80
CA TRP A 201 -0.11 4.11 7.52
C TRP A 201 -1.15 3.11 8.00
N VAL A 202 -1.10 1.91 7.43
CA VAL A 202 -1.99 0.81 7.76
C VAL A 202 -1.28 -0.08 8.78
N ILE A 203 -1.83 -0.18 10.00
CA ILE A 203 -1.28 -1.05 11.03
C ILE A 203 -1.65 -2.49 10.67
N THR A 204 -0.65 -3.30 10.36
CA THR A 204 -0.83 -4.59 9.70
C THR A 204 -0.36 -5.74 10.60
N LEU A 205 -1.27 -6.63 10.98
CA LEU A 205 -0.92 -7.87 11.66
C LEU A 205 -0.35 -8.87 10.66
N SER A 206 0.96 -9.08 10.70
CA SER A 206 1.67 -10.09 9.91
C SER A 206 1.56 -11.48 10.55
N LYS A 207 1.67 -12.55 9.75
CA LYS A 207 1.48 -13.96 10.19
C LYS A 207 0.11 -14.17 10.84
N ALA A 208 -0.91 -13.52 10.31
CA ALA A 208 -2.26 -13.52 10.88
C ALA A 208 -2.91 -14.93 10.97
N ASP A 209 -2.36 -15.92 10.25
CA ASP A 209 -2.75 -17.33 10.34
C ASP A 209 -2.48 -17.94 11.72
N LEU A 210 -1.54 -17.37 12.50
CA LEU A 210 -1.27 -17.79 13.87
C LEU A 210 -2.37 -17.37 14.85
N LEU A 211 -3.21 -16.41 14.46
CA LEU A 211 -4.33 -15.88 15.26
C LEU A 211 -5.60 -15.87 14.39
N PRO A 212 -6.14 -17.04 14.01
CA PRO A 212 -7.22 -17.14 13.01
C PRO A 212 -8.50 -16.45 13.44
N ASP A 213 -8.81 -16.49 14.74
CA ASP A 213 -10.04 -15.91 15.32
C ASP A 213 -9.95 -14.39 15.55
N LEU A 214 -8.74 -13.82 15.49
CA LEU A 214 -8.54 -12.38 15.74
C LEU A 214 -8.81 -11.59 14.45
N THR A 215 -9.99 -11.02 14.32
CA THR A 215 -10.35 -10.14 13.18
C THR A 215 -9.58 -8.81 13.20
N ALA A 216 -9.54 -8.11 12.07
CA ALA A 216 -8.90 -6.80 11.94
C ALA A 216 -9.53 -5.76 12.89
N SER A 217 -10.83 -5.86 13.15
CA SER A 217 -11.51 -5.00 14.15
C SER A 217 -11.05 -5.29 15.56
N GLN A 218 -11.00 -6.56 15.95
CA GLN A 218 -10.50 -6.93 17.28
C GLN A 218 -9.01 -6.59 17.44
N PHE A 219 -8.22 -6.71 16.38
CA PHE A 219 -6.84 -6.24 16.37
C PHE A 219 -6.74 -4.72 16.54
N ALA A 220 -7.61 -3.95 15.89
CA ALA A 220 -7.71 -2.50 16.10
C ALA A 220 -8.06 -2.16 17.55
N ASP A 221 -8.98 -2.89 18.16
CA ASP A 221 -9.36 -2.73 19.57
C ASP A 221 -8.19 -3.04 20.50
N LEU A 222 -7.42 -4.11 20.24
CA LEU A 222 -6.21 -4.45 21.01
C LEU A 222 -5.15 -3.34 20.95
N VAL A 223 -4.85 -2.83 19.74
CA VAL A 223 -3.89 -1.74 19.57
C VAL A 223 -4.38 -0.47 20.27
N THR A 224 -5.68 -0.17 20.18
CA THR A 224 -6.28 0.98 20.86
C THR A 224 -6.22 0.84 22.37
N LEU A 225 -6.59 -0.33 22.90
CA LEU A 225 -6.61 -0.60 24.34
C LEU A 225 -5.23 -0.50 24.97
N HIS A 226 -4.20 -0.98 24.26
CA HIS A 226 -2.88 -1.14 24.84
C HIS A 226 -1.85 -0.11 24.40
N ALA A 227 -2.02 0.54 23.24
CA ALA A 227 -0.99 1.39 22.65
C ALA A 227 -1.53 2.63 21.91
N ALA A 228 -2.72 3.13 22.26
CA ALA A 228 -3.29 4.34 21.64
C ALA A 228 -2.37 5.57 21.79
N ASP A 229 -1.69 5.72 22.94
CA ASP A 229 -0.78 6.84 23.17
C ASP A 229 0.43 6.78 22.24
N GLU A 230 1.02 5.60 22.06
CA GLU A 230 2.15 5.39 21.15
C GLU A 230 1.75 5.64 19.70
N VAL A 231 0.56 5.19 19.27
CA VAL A 231 -0.01 5.50 17.95
C VAL A 231 -0.20 7.02 17.78
N ASN A 232 -0.75 7.70 18.79
CA ASN A 232 -0.98 9.15 18.76
C ASN A 232 0.32 9.94 18.66
N GLN A 233 1.33 9.55 19.44
CA GLN A 233 2.65 10.18 19.42
C GLN A 233 3.35 9.95 18.09
N LEU A 234 3.35 8.71 17.57
CA LEU A 234 3.92 8.41 16.26
C LEU A 234 3.23 9.21 15.14
N ARG A 235 1.89 9.32 15.18
CA ARG A 235 1.11 10.12 14.23
C ARG A 235 1.50 11.61 14.30
N SER A 236 1.66 12.15 15.50
CA SER A 236 2.12 13.53 15.72
C SER A 236 3.52 13.75 15.16
N ASP A 237 4.44 12.83 15.45
CA ASP A 237 5.84 12.91 15.02
C ASP A 237 5.96 12.87 13.50
N ILE A 238 5.19 11.99 12.83
CA ILE A 238 5.09 11.99 11.35
C ILE A 238 4.45 13.28 10.84
N GLY A 239 3.40 13.77 11.52
CA GLY A 239 2.73 15.03 11.19
C GLY A 239 3.69 16.24 11.16
N GLN A 240 4.67 16.26 12.07
CA GLN A 240 5.71 17.30 12.12
C GLN A 240 6.72 17.22 10.98
N LEU A 241 6.79 16.12 10.24
CA LEU A 241 7.68 15.95 9.09
C LEU A 241 7.03 16.38 7.77
N VAL A 242 5.70 16.41 7.70
CA VAL A 242 4.97 16.55 6.44
C VAL A 242 4.30 17.90 6.27
N MET A 243 4.37 18.45 5.05
CA MET A 243 3.65 19.67 4.72
C MET A 243 2.15 19.43 4.82
N GLY A 244 1.45 20.32 5.56
CA GLY A 244 0.02 20.21 5.85
C GLY A 244 -0.33 19.36 7.06
N GLY A 245 0.64 18.63 7.65
CA GLY A 245 0.47 17.85 8.88
C GLY A 245 -0.51 16.67 8.80
N ALA A 246 -1.14 16.45 7.65
CA ALA A 246 -2.17 15.42 7.47
C ALA A 246 -1.55 14.02 7.43
N VAL A 247 -1.93 13.18 8.40
CA VAL A 247 -1.48 11.79 8.53
C VAL A 247 -2.66 10.92 8.96
N ALA A 248 -2.86 9.81 8.25
CA ALA A 248 -3.72 8.72 8.65
C ALA A 248 -2.84 7.60 9.22
N LEU A 249 -2.88 7.44 10.53
CA LEU A 249 -2.25 6.35 11.28
C LEU A 249 -3.20 5.98 12.42
N GLY A 250 -3.44 4.69 12.60
CA GLY A 250 -4.46 4.19 13.54
C GLY A 250 -5.90 4.34 13.04
N GLU A 251 -6.09 4.62 11.75
CA GLU A 251 -7.42 4.67 11.11
C GLU A 251 -7.72 3.40 10.31
N ASP A 252 -6.68 2.67 9.89
CA ASP A 252 -6.75 1.52 9.00
C ASP A 252 -5.93 0.37 9.59
N PHE A 253 -6.53 -0.81 9.65
CA PHE A 253 -5.95 -2.03 10.21
C PHE A 253 -6.12 -3.19 9.23
N PHE A 254 -5.10 -4.02 9.11
CA PHE A 254 -5.07 -5.06 8.10
C PHE A 254 -4.48 -6.36 8.66
N ARG A 255 -5.03 -7.50 8.28
CA ARG A 255 -4.50 -8.83 8.59
C ARG A 255 -3.86 -9.41 7.35
N LEU A 256 -2.65 -9.91 7.53
CA LEU A 256 -1.85 -10.40 6.43
C LEU A 256 -1.13 -11.68 6.83
N SER A 257 -1.36 -12.74 6.05
CA SER A 257 -0.52 -13.93 6.06
C SER A 257 -0.19 -14.31 4.63
N SER A 258 1.11 -14.47 4.36
CA SER A 258 1.62 -14.67 3.00
C SER A 258 1.95 -16.13 2.70
N ALA A 259 2.01 -16.96 3.73
CA ALA A 259 2.16 -18.41 3.69
C ALA A 259 1.98 -18.93 5.12
N GLN A 260 1.47 -20.14 5.27
CA GLN A 260 1.39 -20.84 6.55
C GLN A 260 2.63 -21.74 6.74
N PHE A 261 3.26 -21.66 7.90
CA PHE A 261 4.47 -22.42 8.22
C PHE A 261 4.14 -23.54 9.22
N SER A 262 4.52 -24.77 8.88
CA SER A 262 4.58 -25.92 9.78
C SER A 262 6.00 -26.49 9.80
N PRO A 263 6.35 -27.37 10.75
CA PRO A 263 7.70 -27.96 10.83
C PRO A 263 8.14 -28.67 9.55
N ASP A 264 7.20 -29.18 8.76
CA ASP A 264 7.40 -30.04 7.60
C ASP A 264 6.91 -29.44 6.28
N ARG A 265 6.23 -28.28 6.30
CA ARG A 265 5.63 -27.66 5.12
C ARG A 265 5.52 -26.14 5.22
N ILE A 266 5.73 -25.46 4.10
CA ILE A 266 5.37 -24.05 3.88
C ILE A 266 4.24 -24.06 2.85
N ASP A 267 3.02 -23.76 3.30
CA ASP A 267 1.85 -23.66 2.45
C ASP A 267 1.72 -22.22 1.93
N THR A 268 2.01 -22.03 0.64
CA THR A 268 1.89 -20.72 -0.02
C THR A 268 0.55 -20.50 -0.72
N ASP A 269 -0.35 -21.48 -0.68
CA ASP A 269 -1.70 -21.39 -1.24
C ASP A 269 -2.68 -20.81 -0.21
N THR A 270 -2.47 -21.14 1.07
CA THR A 270 -3.23 -20.59 2.19
C THR A 270 -2.69 -19.22 2.57
N THR A 271 -3.40 -18.16 2.15
CA THR A 271 -3.02 -16.77 2.42
C THR A 271 -4.19 -15.98 3.01
N ILE A 272 -3.88 -14.91 3.73
CA ILE A 272 -4.86 -13.97 4.29
C ILE A 272 -4.50 -12.58 3.75
N GLY A 273 -5.40 -11.96 2.98
CA GLY A 273 -5.29 -10.57 2.52
C GLY A 273 -4.26 -10.29 1.42
N LEU A 274 -3.51 -11.28 0.92
CA LEU A 274 -2.44 -11.03 -0.05
C LEU A 274 -2.91 -10.34 -1.34
N ASP A 275 -4.12 -10.68 -1.79
CA ASP A 275 -4.82 -10.11 -2.94
C ASP A 275 -5.30 -8.66 -2.72
N THR A 276 -5.45 -8.27 -1.45
CA THR A 276 -5.95 -6.97 -1.01
C THR A 276 -4.87 -5.88 -1.13
N ILE A 277 -3.58 -6.23 -1.15
CA ILE A 277 -2.46 -5.27 -1.12
C ILE A 277 -2.52 -4.25 -2.26
N VAL A 278 -2.73 -4.70 -3.51
CA VAL A 278 -2.77 -3.79 -4.66
C VAL A 278 -4.00 -2.89 -4.63
N PRO A 279 -5.24 -3.41 -4.49
CA PRO A 279 -6.43 -2.59 -4.30
C PRO A 279 -6.27 -1.57 -3.17
N LEU A 280 -5.73 -2.00 -2.02
CA LEU A 280 -5.52 -1.18 -0.84
C LEU A 280 -4.58 -0.02 -1.16
N THR A 281 -3.42 -0.33 -1.74
CA THR A 281 -2.38 0.64 -2.07
C THR A 281 -2.85 1.66 -3.12
N LEU A 282 -3.66 1.24 -4.09
CA LEU A 282 -4.13 2.13 -5.16
C LEU A 282 -5.33 2.99 -4.77
N LEU A 283 -6.25 2.46 -3.94
CA LEU A 283 -7.50 3.15 -3.63
C LEU A 283 -7.45 4.01 -2.36
N LEU A 284 -6.68 3.62 -1.33
CA LEU A 284 -6.56 4.41 -0.10
C LEU A 284 -6.10 5.87 -0.34
N PRO A 285 -5.05 6.14 -1.14
CA PRO A 285 -4.63 7.50 -1.43
C PRO A 285 -5.76 8.39 -1.93
N ILE A 286 -6.64 7.85 -2.78
CA ILE A 286 -7.75 8.61 -3.34
C ILE A 286 -8.74 9.03 -2.25
N ASN A 287 -9.12 8.09 -1.37
CA ASN A 287 -10.09 8.35 -0.30
C ASN A 287 -9.54 9.36 0.73
N HIS A 288 -8.31 9.16 1.19
CA HIS A 288 -7.72 10.05 2.21
C HIS A 288 -7.43 11.43 1.64
N PHE A 289 -6.90 11.51 0.42
CA PHE A 289 -6.48 12.80 -0.14
C PHE A 289 -7.66 13.65 -0.57
N ALA A 290 -8.77 13.06 -1.03
CA ALA A 290 -10.00 13.80 -1.29
C ALA A 290 -10.52 14.50 -0.02
N ARG A 291 -10.56 13.79 1.10
CA ARG A 291 -10.95 14.34 2.41
C ARG A 291 -10.02 15.45 2.88
N TRP A 292 -8.72 15.30 2.66
CA TRP A 292 -7.72 16.31 3.02
C TRP A 292 -7.75 17.53 2.09
N GLU A 293 -8.07 17.37 0.81
CA GLU A 293 -8.33 18.46 -0.13
C GLU A 293 -9.58 19.25 0.26
N GLU A 294 -10.67 18.58 0.65
CA GLU A 294 -11.89 19.24 1.14
C GLU A 294 -11.61 20.15 2.35
N ARG A 295 -10.71 19.70 3.23
CA ARG A 295 -10.26 20.46 4.41
C ARG A 295 -9.14 21.45 4.08
N LYS A 296 -8.66 21.51 2.83
CA LYS A 296 -7.55 22.35 2.36
C LYS A 296 -6.25 22.16 3.14
N ILE A 297 -6.00 20.95 3.64
CA ILE A 297 -4.78 20.59 4.38
C ILE A 297 -3.76 19.87 3.51
N LEU A 298 -4.16 19.36 2.34
CA LEU A 298 -3.23 18.68 1.42
C LEU A 298 -2.47 19.71 0.54
N PRO A 299 -1.16 19.55 0.36
CA PRO A 299 -0.42 20.38 -0.60
C PRO A 299 -0.89 20.15 -2.04
N ALA A 300 -1.11 21.22 -2.80
CA ALA A 300 -1.60 21.17 -4.19
C ALA A 300 -0.77 20.26 -5.11
N ARG A 301 0.56 20.20 -4.91
CA ARG A 301 1.44 19.27 -5.65
C ARG A 301 1.07 17.80 -5.40
N LYS A 302 0.76 17.44 -4.16
CA LYS A 302 0.40 16.05 -3.79
C LYS A 302 -0.97 15.67 -4.34
N ALA A 303 -1.92 16.60 -4.30
CA ALA A 303 -3.21 16.46 -4.99
C ALA A 303 -3.02 16.23 -6.49
N HIS A 304 -2.16 17.02 -7.14
CA HIS A 304 -1.87 16.87 -8.56
C HIS A 304 -1.22 15.52 -8.88
N GLN A 305 -0.22 15.07 -8.11
CA GLN A 305 0.41 13.76 -8.30
C GLN A 305 -0.61 12.62 -8.24
N THR A 306 -1.49 12.59 -7.23
CA THR A 306 -2.54 11.57 -7.14
C THR A 306 -3.52 11.63 -8.31
N LEU A 307 -3.81 12.83 -8.81
CA LEU A 307 -4.64 12.99 -10.00
C LEU A 307 -3.92 12.41 -11.22
N VAL A 308 -2.62 12.67 -11.39
CA VAL A 308 -1.83 12.15 -12.53
C VAL A 308 -1.80 10.62 -12.53
N LYS A 309 -1.44 9.98 -11.40
CA LYS A 309 -1.48 8.51 -11.22
C LYS A 309 -2.80 7.90 -11.67
N PHE A 310 -3.90 8.56 -11.31
CA PHE A 310 -5.22 8.14 -11.73
C PHE A 310 -5.51 8.43 -13.20
N THR A 311 -5.12 9.60 -13.72
CA THR A 311 -5.40 9.96 -15.11
C THR A 311 -4.67 9.07 -16.11
N GLU A 312 -3.52 8.52 -15.73
CA GLU A 312 -2.80 7.53 -16.52
C GLU A 312 -3.54 6.19 -16.59
N LEU A 313 -4.13 5.73 -15.48
CA LEU A 313 -5.11 4.64 -15.53
C LEU A 313 -6.25 4.98 -16.52
N THR A 314 -6.72 6.23 -16.55
CA THR A 314 -7.82 6.63 -17.45
C THR A 314 -7.43 6.87 -18.91
N GLY A 315 -6.15 7.08 -19.23
CA GLY A 315 -5.64 7.44 -20.56
C GLY A 315 -5.99 8.88 -21.01
N LYS A 316 -6.33 9.79 -20.09
CA LYS A 316 -6.73 11.18 -20.40
C LYS A 316 -5.63 12.18 -20.00
N HIS A 317 -4.69 12.45 -20.89
CA HIS A 317 -3.49 13.29 -20.64
C HIS A 317 -3.72 14.83 -20.57
N LYS A 318 -4.92 15.33 -20.27
CA LYS A 318 -5.13 16.79 -20.19
C LYS A 318 -6.02 17.19 -19.02
N LEU A 319 -5.41 17.34 -17.85
CA LEU A 319 -6.01 18.02 -16.71
C LEU A 319 -5.10 19.15 -16.27
N GLY A 320 -5.52 20.37 -16.58
CA GLY A 320 -4.82 21.59 -16.14
C GLY A 320 -5.01 21.83 -14.64
N PRO A 321 -4.11 22.62 -14.02
CA PRO A 321 -4.10 22.88 -12.57
C PRO A 321 -5.37 23.55 -12.01
N LYS A 322 -6.29 24.01 -12.87
CA LYS A 322 -7.58 24.63 -12.48
C LYS A 322 -8.67 23.62 -12.07
N ALA A 323 -8.46 22.30 -12.22
CA ALA A 323 -9.46 21.28 -11.87
C ALA A 323 -9.55 20.96 -10.36
N LEU A 324 -8.70 21.56 -9.54
CA LEU A 324 -8.62 21.35 -8.09
C LEU A 324 -9.55 22.26 -7.28
N ALA A 325 -10.36 23.10 -7.94
CA ALA A 325 -11.26 24.03 -7.27
C ALA A 325 -12.72 23.56 -7.26
N GLY A 326 -13.18 23.05 -6.11
CA GLY A 326 -14.51 23.36 -5.58
C GLY A 326 -15.65 22.34 -5.75
N LYS A 327 -16.21 21.96 -4.59
CA LYS A 327 -17.57 21.44 -4.30
C LYS A 327 -17.99 20.14 -4.99
N ALA A 328 -17.69 19.02 -4.35
CA ALA A 328 -18.55 17.84 -4.28
C ALA A 328 -18.50 17.43 -2.81
N LEU A 329 -19.58 17.51 -2.02
CA LEU A 329 -20.51 16.41 -1.82
C LEU A 329 -21.83 16.99 -1.30
N ALA A 330 -22.82 17.11 -2.19
CA ALA A 330 -24.22 17.22 -1.83
C ALA A 330 -25.01 16.68 -3.02
N ASN A 331 -25.10 15.36 -3.14
CA ASN A 331 -26.18 14.78 -3.94
C ASN A 331 -26.60 13.44 -3.33
N PRO A 332 -27.86 13.30 -2.89
CA PRO A 332 -28.34 12.05 -2.34
C PRO A 332 -28.37 11.01 -3.47
N LEU A 333 -27.66 9.90 -3.24
CA LEU A 333 -27.87 8.57 -3.81
C LEU A 333 -28.48 8.57 -5.23
N LEU A 334 -27.59 8.57 -6.21
CA LEU A 334 -27.88 8.42 -7.64
C LEU A 334 -28.69 7.13 -7.90
N LYS A 335 -29.90 7.31 -8.45
CA LYS A 335 -30.74 6.23 -9.01
C LYS A 335 -30.09 5.44 -10.17
N LYS A 336 -28.86 5.78 -10.60
CA LYS A 336 -28.02 5.06 -11.57
C LYS A 336 -26.54 5.27 -11.23
N PHE A 337 -25.79 4.19 -11.04
CA PHE A 337 -24.34 4.26 -10.75
C PHE A 337 -23.61 4.97 -11.91
N PRO A 338 -22.84 6.05 -11.65
CA PRO A 338 -22.32 6.92 -12.70
C PRO A 338 -21.20 6.21 -13.49
N GLY A 339 -21.28 6.28 -14.83
CA GLY A 339 -20.23 5.75 -15.70
C GLY A 339 -18.96 6.61 -15.68
N MET A 340 -17.79 5.99 -15.85
CA MET A 340 -16.49 6.65 -15.72
C MET A 340 -16.18 7.77 -16.74
N LYS A 341 -17.00 7.92 -17.78
CA LYS A 341 -16.84 8.96 -18.81
C LYS A 341 -16.87 10.39 -18.22
N HIS A 342 -17.48 10.57 -17.04
CA HIS A 342 -17.66 11.87 -16.36
C HIS A 342 -16.65 12.17 -15.23
N ILE A 343 -15.74 11.23 -14.92
CA ILE A 343 -14.71 11.43 -13.89
C ILE A 343 -13.58 12.28 -14.51
N ASN A 344 -13.46 13.52 -14.06
CA ASN A 344 -12.46 14.48 -14.52
C ASN A 344 -11.78 15.23 -13.36
N SER A 345 -11.89 14.74 -12.13
CA SER A 345 -11.27 15.30 -10.94
C SER A 345 -11.15 14.23 -9.84
N ILE A 346 -10.22 14.41 -8.90
CA ILE A 346 -10.09 13.53 -7.72
C ILE A 346 -11.40 13.51 -6.94
N ALA A 347 -12.05 14.65 -6.74
CA ALA A 347 -13.29 14.72 -5.96
C ALA A 347 -14.41 13.85 -6.56
N LYS A 348 -14.55 13.81 -7.90
CA LYS A 348 -15.54 12.94 -8.55
C LYS A 348 -15.14 11.47 -8.51
N LEU A 349 -13.85 11.17 -8.59
CA LEU A 349 -13.37 9.81 -8.42
C LEU A 349 -13.60 9.32 -7.00
N ALA A 350 -13.25 10.12 -6.00
CA ALA A 350 -13.52 9.84 -4.60
C ALA A 350 -15.03 9.66 -4.39
N ALA A 351 -15.88 10.54 -4.93
CA ALA A 351 -17.33 10.35 -4.84
C ALA A 351 -17.82 9.04 -5.50
N PHE A 352 -17.22 8.64 -6.63
CA PHE A 352 -17.50 7.34 -7.26
C PHE A 352 -17.09 6.18 -6.37
N LEU A 353 -15.87 6.21 -5.82
CA LEU A 353 -15.35 5.16 -4.94
C LEU A 353 -16.09 5.13 -3.60
N SER A 354 -16.45 6.27 -3.03
CA SER A 354 -17.30 6.35 -1.84
C SER A 354 -18.68 5.77 -2.10
N ALA A 355 -19.28 6.05 -3.26
CA ALA A 355 -20.55 5.43 -3.64
C ALA A 355 -20.40 3.91 -3.84
N ALA A 356 -19.27 3.45 -4.39
CA ALA A 356 -18.94 2.04 -4.55
C ALA A 356 -18.74 1.34 -3.20
N ALA A 357 -18.04 1.98 -2.26
CA ALA A 357 -17.74 1.47 -0.92
C ALA A 357 -19.00 1.26 -0.06
N LEU A 358 -20.11 1.90 -0.39
CA LEU A 358 -21.41 1.68 0.25
C LEU A 358 -22.13 0.43 -0.24
N LEU A 359 -21.65 -0.18 -1.32
CA LEU A 359 -22.21 -1.41 -1.89
C LEU A 359 -21.50 -2.63 -1.29
N GLY A 360 -22.24 -3.73 -1.14
CA GLY A 360 -21.65 -5.03 -0.75
C GLY A 360 -20.85 -5.66 -1.90
N SER A 361 -19.98 -6.62 -1.56
CA SER A 361 -19.08 -7.27 -2.52
C SER A 361 -19.81 -7.87 -3.74
N ASP A 362 -20.97 -8.50 -3.54
CA ASP A 362 -21.79 -9.08 -4.61
C ASP A 362 -22.38 -8.04 -5.58
N GLN A 363 -22.78 -6.87 -5.07
CA GLN A 363 -23.31 -5.79 -5.90
C GLN A 363 -22.20 -5.20 -6.78
N LEU A 364 -21.01 -5.05 -6.22
CA LEU A 364 -19.83 -4.57 -6.93
C LEU A 364 -19.41 -5.53 -8.05
N LYS A 365 -19.43 -6.85 -7.80
CA LYS A 365 -19.18 -7.88 -8.83
C LYS A 365 -20.16 -7.79 -10.00
N ARG A 366 -21.45 -7.58 -9.74
CA ARG A 366 -22.44 -7.38 -10.82
C ARG A 366 -22.18 -6.10 -11.62
N LEU A 367 -21.79 -5.02 -10.96
CA LEU A 367 -21.43 -3.77 -11.66
C LEU A 367 -20.15 -3.95 -12.48
N GLU A 368 -19.19 -4.71 -11.97
CA GLU A 368 -17.95 -5.08 -12.67
C GLU A 368 -18.26 -5.87 -13.95
N GLU A 369 -19.08 -6.92 -13.88
CA GLU A 369 -19.50 -7.72 -15.03
C GLU A 369 -20.21 -6.87 -16.08
N ASN A 370 -21.10 -5.97 -15.66
CA ASN A 370 -21.76 -5.02 -16.54
C ASN A 370 -20.78 -4.04 -17.21
N ALA A 371 -19.75 -3.59 -16.49
CA ALA A 371 -18.70 -2.75 -17.05
C ALA A 371 -17.84 -3.53 -18.06
N LYS A 372 -17.49 -4.79 -17.76
CA LYS A 372 -16.80 -5.70 -18.71
C LYS A 372 -17.61 -5.91 -19.98
N ALA A 373 -18.91 -6.15 -19.86
CA ALA A 373 -19.83 -6.33 -20.99
C ALA A 373 -19.94 -5.08 -21.89
N LYS A 374 -19.68 -3.89 -21.32
CA LYS A 374 -19.64 -2.61 -22.05
C LYS A 374 -18.24 -2.22 -22.52
N HIS A 375 -17.25 -3.10 -22.37
CA HIS A 375 -15.83 -2.85 -22.64
C HIS A 375 -15.25 -1.66 -21.84
N GLU A 376 -15.83 -1.36 -20.68
CA GLU A 376 -15.38 -0.33 -19.75
C GLU A 376 -14.36 -0.93 -18.76
N TYR A 377 -13.26 -1.51 -19.26
CA TYR A 377 -12.34 -2.35 -18.47
C TYR A 377 -11.68 -1.65 -17.28
N LEU A 378 -11.42 -0.35 -17.37
CA LEU A 378 -10.92 0.38 -16.20
C LEU A 378 -12.00 0.49 -15.12
N GLN A 379 -13.27 0.63 -15.52
CA GLN A 379 -14.37 0.72 -14.55
C GLN A 379 -14.53 -0.62 -13.86
N ALA A 380 -14.44 -1.70 -14.64
CA ALA A 380 -14.38 -3.04 -14.11
C ALA A 380 -13.21 -3.22 -13.13
N ALA A 381 -11.99 -2.78 -13.47
CA ALA A 381 -10.84 -2.91 -12.58
C ALA A 381 -11.03 -2.16 -11.25
N LEU A 382 -11.53 -0.92 -11.27
CA LEU A 382 -11.79 -0.15 -10.04
C LEU A 382 -12.91 -0.75 -9.21
N LEU A 383 -13.97 -1.24 -9.86
CA LEU A 383 -15.05 -1.96 -9.18
C LEU A 383 -14.57 -3.27 -8.57
N ASN A 384 -13.68 -3.98 -9.26
CA ASN A 384 -13.05 -5.20 -8.76
C ASN A 384 -12.16 -4.90 -7.55
N PHE A 385 -11.32 -3.86 -7.61
CA PHE A 385 -10.53 -3.42 -6.47
C PHE A 385 -11.41 -3.10 -5.26
N GLU A 386 -12.49 -2.33 -5.46
CA GLU A 386 -13.42 -2.02 -4.38
C GLU A 386 -14.15 -3.28 -3.87
N ALA A 387 -14.50 -4.22 -4.75
CA ALA A 387 -15.10 -5.50 -4.37
C ALA A 387 -14.14 -6.34 -3.52
N THR A 388 -12.85 -6.38 -3.87
CA THR A 388 -11.81 -7.03 -3.07
C THR A 388 -11.68 -6.40 -1.70
N LEU A 389 -11.67 -5.06 -1.62
CA LEU A 389 -11.62 -4.35 -0.33
C LEU A 389 -12.87 -4.62 0.52
N ALA A 390 -14.06 -4.58 -0.08
CA ALA A 390 -15.32 -4.89 0.60
C ALA A 390 -15.36 -6.34 1.11
N GLN A 391 -14.89 -7.29 0.28
CA GLN A 391 -14.79 -8.69 0.68
C GLN A 391 -13.80 -8.88 1.85
N ALA A 392 -12.66 -8.18 1.82
CA ALA A 392 -11.71 -8.21 2.93
C ALA A 392 -12.30 -7.62 4.23
N GLU A 393 -13.15 -6.59 4.14
CA GLU A 393 -13.89 -6.06 5.29
C GLU A 393 -14.92 -7.08 5.81
N GLU A 394 -15.71 -7.69 4.93
CA GLU A 394 -16.70 -8.72 5.26
C GLU A 394 -16.06 -9.96 5.93
N GLN A 395 -14.83 -10.31 5.54
CA GLN A 395 -14.07 -11.43 6.10
C GLN A 395 -13.27 -11.06 7.37
N GLY A 396 -13.38 -9.81 7.85
CA GLY A 396 -12.63 -9.35 9.02
C GLY A 396 -11.11 -9.32 8.80
N VAL A 397 -10.67 -9.17 7.54
CA VAL A 397 -9.26 -9.04 7.13
C VAL A 397 -8.82 -7.59 7.10
N LEU A 398 -9.73 -6.68 6.77
CA LEU A 398 -9.46 -5.25 6.65
C LEU A 398 -10.45 -4.44 7.49
N VAL A 399 -9.94 -3.45 8.21
CA VAL A 399 -10.69 -2.29 8.67
C VAL A 399 -10.07 -1.09 8.00
N ARG A 400 -10.87 -0.31 7.29
CA ARG A 400 -10.41 0.95 6.72
C ARG A 400 -11.38 2.06 7.05
N ARG A 401 -10.86 3.27 7.20
CA ARG A 401 -11.69 4.44 7.39
C ARG A 401 -12.31 4.86 6.07
N ARG A 402 -13.61 4.66 5.94
CA ARG A 402 -14.39 5.17 4.81
C ARG A 402 -14.53 6.70 4.90
N ALA A 403 -14.72 7.33 3.74
CA ALA A 403 -14.82 8.78 3.59
C ALA A 403 -16.03 9.37 4.33
#